data_AF-A0A7W6D4R5-F1
#
_entry.id   AF-A0A7W6D4R5-F1
#
_cell.length_a   1.000
_cell.length_b   1.000
_cell.length_c   1.000
_cell.angle_alpha   90.00
_cell.angle_beta   90.00
_cell.angle_gamma   90.00
#
_symmetry.space_group_name_H-M   'P 1'
#
loop_
_entity.id
_entity.type
_entity.pdbx_description
1 polymer ?
#
loop_
_entity_poly.entity_id
_entity_poly.type
_entity_poly.pdbx_seq_one_letter_code
_entity_poly.pdbx_strand_id
1 'polypeptide(L)' 'MGQSTTPFFLSENERAFAEERPDAFRIARLYDFARQPRAFELTPPLESCVMLRAATWRAEF' A
#
# COMPACT_ATOMS: atom_id res chain seq x y z
N MET A 1 19.24 -0.57 -7.01
CA MET A 1 18.15 -1.57 -7.06
C MET A 1 17.65 -1.74 -5.64
N GLY A 2 16.41 -1.36 -5.31
CA GLY A 2 15.91 -1.58 -3.94
C GLY A 2 14.68 -0.78 -3.49
N GLN A 3 14.20 0.21 -4.26
CA GLN A 3 13.06 1.06 -3.86
C GLN A 3 11.68 0.48 -4.23
N SER A 4 11.62 -0.40 -5.23
CA SER A 4 10.34 -0.95 -5.73
C SER A 4 9.76 -2.06 -4.84
N THR A 5 10.61 -2.83 -4.14
CA THR A 5 10.21 -3.99 -3.34
C THR A 5 10.34 -3.78 -1.83
N THR A 6 10.71 -2.58 -1.38
CA THR A 6 10.81 -2.27 0.05
C THR A 6 9.45 -2.49 0.71
N PRO A 7 9.33 -3.22 1.83
CA PRO A 7 8.08 -3.27 2.58
C PRO A 7 7.64 -1.87 3.01
N PHE A 8 6.33 -1.68 3.21
CA PHE A 8 5.74 -0.45 3.71
C PHE A 8 4.56 -0.80 4.63
N PHE A 9 4.20 0.14 5.51
CA PHE A 9 3.05 -0.04 6.40
C PHE A 9 1.78 0.49 5.73
N LEU A 10 0.67 -0.21 5.98
CA LEU A 10 -0.67 0.19 5.63
C LEU A 10 -1.46 0.31 6.94
N SER A 11 -2.21 1.40 7.13
CA SER A 11 -3.08 1.50 8.30
C SER A 11 -4.33 0.61 8.16
N GLU A 12 -4.96 0.31 9.30
CA GLU A 12 -6.22 -0.43 9.30
C GLU A 12 -7.32 0.31 8.53
N ASN A 13 -7.40 1.65 8.66
CA ASN A 13 -8.37 2.46 7.94
C ASN A 13 -8.16 2.39 6.42
N GLU A 14 -6.92 2.46 5.94
CA GLU A 14 -6.62 2.35 4.51
C GLU A 14 -6.98 0.96 3.98
N ARG A 15 -6.70 -0.10 4.75
CA ARG A 15 -7.11 -1.46 4.39
C ARG A 15 -8.64 -1.59 4.32
N ALA A 16 -9.34 -1.15 5.36
CA ALA A 16 -10.80 -1.21 5.42
C ALA A 16 -11.44 -0.44 4.26
N PHE A 17 -10.94 0.76 3.96
CA PHE A 17 -11.46 1.57 2.86
C PHE A 17 -11.19 0.94 1.49
N ALA A 18 -10.05 0.24 1.32
CA ALA A 18 -9.75 -0.52 0.12
C ALA A 18 -10.73 -1.69 -0.10
N GLU A 19 -11.19 -2.33 0.97
CA GLU A 19 -12.19 -3.40 0.95
C GLU A 19 -13.60 -2.84 0.70
N GLU A 20 -13.97 -1.71 1.32
CA GLU A 20 -15.30 -1.09 1.18
C GLU A 20 -15.54 -0.45 -0.19
N ARG A 21 -14.52 0.16 -0.79
CA ARG A 21 -14.62 0.95 -2.02
C ARG A 21 -13.50 0.57 -3.01
N PRO A 22 -13.48 -0.67 -3.51
CA PRO A 22 -12.43 -1.15 -4.41
C PRO A 22 -12.35 -0.33 -5.71
N ASP A 23 -13.47 0.23 -6.17
CA ASP A 23 -13.55 1.07 -7.36
C ASP A 23 -13.12 2.53 -7.13
N ALA A 24 -12.84 2.94 -5.90
CA ALA A 24 -12.40 4.30 -5.57
C ALA A 24 -11.02 4.37 -4.90
N PHE A 25 -10.47 3.26 -4.38
CA PHE A 25 -9.20 3.23 -3.69
C PHE A 25 -8.05 2.69 -4.54
N ARG A 26 -6.92 3.41 -4.62
CA ARG A 26 -5.66 3.06 -5.32
C ARG A 26 -4.50 3.46 -4.41
N ILE A 27 -3.45 2.64 -4.32
CA ILE A 27 -2.15 3.07 -3.75
C ILE A 27 -1.13 3.13 -4.88
N ALA A 28 -0.48 4.28 -5.07
CA ALA A 28 0.60 4.40 -6.04
C ALA A 28 1.94 4.51 -5.32
N ARG A 29 2.91 3.68 -5.70
CA ARG A 29 4.28 3.79 -5.20
C ARG A 29 5.19 4.41 -6.24
N LEU A 30 5.71 5.59 -5.90
CA LEU A 30 6.73 6.25 -6.69
C LEU A 30 8.12 5.72 -6.36
N TYR A 31 8.95 5.52 -7.37
CA TYR A 31 10.34 5.10 -7.24
C TYR A 31 11.20 5.70 -8.35
N ASP A 32 12.52 5.59 -8.19
CA ASP A 32 13.54 6.13 -9.10
C ASP A 32 13.39 7.63 -9.41
N PHE A 33 12.79 8.38 -8.46
CA PHE A 33 12.42 9.79 -8.62
C PHE A 33 13.60 10.71 -8.98
N ALA A 34 14.81 10.35 -8.55
CA ALA A 34 16.03 11.12 -8.82
C ALA A 34 16.54 11.01 -10.26
N ARG A 35 16.15 9.96 -11.02
CA ARG A 35 16.63 9.72 -12.39
C ARG A 35 15.49 9.73 -13.39
N GLN A 36 14.46 8.95 -13.12
CA GLN A 36 13.27 8.87 -13.95
C GLN A 36 12.11 8.45 -13.05
N PRO A 37 11.19 9.37 -12.69
CA PRO A 37 10.08 9.04 -11.81
C PRO A 37 9.23 7.95 -12.46
N ARG A 38 9.05 6.86 -11.72
CA ARG A 38 8.22 5.72 -12.11
C ARG A 38 7.22 5.44 -11.00
N ALA A 39 6.07 4.92 -11.39
CA ALA A 39 5.01 4.51 -10.47
C ALA A 39 4.59 3.08 -10.77
N PHE A 40 4.18 2.35 -9.75
CA PHE A 40 3.24 1.24 -9.92
C PHE A 40 2.05 1.46 -9.00
N GLU A 41 0.89 0.98 -9.44
CA GLU A 41 -0.36 1.08 -8.70
C GLU A 41 -0.74 -0.28 -8.10
N LEU A 42 -1.21 -0.25 -6.87
CA LEU A 42 -1.83 -1.36 -6.16
C LEU A 42 -3.32 -1.11 -6.17
N THR A 43 -4.02 -1.89 -6.97
CA THR A 43 -5.48 -1.87 -7.06
C THR A 43 -6.07 -2.92 -6.13
N PRO A 44 -7.17 -2.62 -5.42
CA PRO A 44 -7.89 -3.63 -4.66
C PRO A 44 -8.34 -4.80 -5.55
N PRO A 45 -8.45 -6.03 -4.97
CA PRO A 45 -8.11 -6.38 -3.59
C PRO A 45 -6.59 -6.41 -3.36
N LEU A 46 -6.12 -5.72 -2.31
CA LEU A 46 -4.69 -5.47 -2.10
C LEU A 46 -3.89 -6.77 -1.90
N GLU A 47 -4.52 -7.79 -1.34
CA GLU A 47 -3.97 -9.14 -1.13
C GLU A 47 -3.59 -9.84 -2.43
N SER A 48 -4.20 -9.46 -3.56
CA SER A 48 -3.81 -9.98 -4.89
C SER A 48 -2.50 -9.37 -5.40
N CYS A 49 -2.13 -8.19 -4.88
CA CYS A 49 -0.92 -7.47 -5.31
C CYS A 49 0.24 -7.61 -4.31
N VAL A 50 -0.06 -7.72 -3.01
CA VAL A 50 0.93 -7.74 -1.92
C VAL A 50 0.56 -8.71 -0.80
N MET A 51 1.57 -9.18 -0.07
CA MET A 51 1.37 -9.93 1.17
C MET A 51 1.15 -8.97 2.34
N LEU A 52 -0.07 -8.90 2.87
CA LEU A 52 -0.37 -8.13 4.07
C LEU A 52 0.00 -8.94 5.32
N ARG A 53 0.74 -8.31 6.24
CA ARG A 53 1.04 -8.87 7.56
C ARG A 53 0.51 -7.91 8.62
N ALA A 54 -0.16 -8.45 9.65
CA ALA A 54 -0.57 -7.66 10.81
C ALA A 54 0.68 -7.08 11.48
N ALA A 55 0.75 -5.76 11.59
CA ALA A 55 2.00 -5.08 11.98
C ALA A 55 1.85 -4.07 13.12
N THR A 56 0.65 -3.85 13.68
CA THR A 56 0.42 -2.71 14.58
C THR A 56 -0.43 -3.08 15.79
N TRP A 57 0.04 -2.72 16.99
CA TRP A 57 -0.75 -2.68 18.22
C TRP A 57 -1.17 -1.23 18.48
N ARG A 58 -2.47 -0.94 18.60
CA ARG A 58 -3.00 0.38 19.00
C ARG A 58 -3.55 0.28 20.42
N ALA A 59 -3.01 1.09 21.33
CA ALA A 59 -3.55 1.23 22.68
C ALA A 59 -4.46 2.46 22.74
N GLU A 60 -5.60 2.35 23.42
CA GLU A 60 -6.60 3.39 23.61
C GLU A 60 -7.01 3.47 25.09
N PHE A 61 -7.60 4.60 25.50
CA PHE A 61 -7.98 4.90 26.89
C PHE A 61 -9.51 4.93 27.07
#